data_AF-A0A2E2P1M0-F1
#
_entry.id   AF-A0A2E2P1M0-F1
#
_cell.length_a   1.000
_cell.length_b   1.000
_cell.length_c   1.000
_cell.angle_alpha   90.00
_cell.angle_beta   90.00
_cell.angle_gamma   90.00
#
_symmetry.space_group_name_H-M   'P 1'
#
loop_
_entity.id
_entity.type
_entity.pdbx_description
1 polymer ?
#
loop_
_entity_poly.entity_id
_entity_poly.type
_entity_poly.pdbx_seq_one_letter_code
_entity_poly.pdbx_strand_id
1 'polypeptide(L)'
;MNKTHHRPGRKRSEERRAARKKAAAEGVTHYHERLKLEKIHREAPDNMHKVHVTMVLVYFASCILVLNAFLIADLNTFEFIQLICLMLAISFFIPVKFYRRKFTMSMYEYIILNIIGISPFFLAMFFGSNWMFKGETYEESYSIEEMVREEKSVILILEDNTYQDRQFLRTLYHNEEFENEGTDNYSIYFADGPFGVRFIEGKKLH
;
A
#
# COMPACT_ATOMS: atom_id res chain seq x y z
N MET A 1 84.50 -43.62 12.14
CA MET A 1 83.09 -43.81 11.75
C MET A 1 82.23 -43.80 12.99
N ASN A 2 81.48 -42.73 13.24
CA ASN A 2 80.68 -42.58 14.45
C ASN A 2 79.22 -42.99 14.16
N LYS A 3 78.77 -44.12 14.70
CA LYS A 3 77.40 -44.61 14.54
C LYS A 3 76.48 -43.85 15.49
N THR A 4 75.68 -42.93 14.95
CA THR A 4 74.60 -42.26 15.67
C THR A 4 73.48 -43.24 15.99
N HIS A 5 73.38 -43.64 17.27
CA HIS A 5 72.22 -44.37 17.80
C HIS A 5 70.96 -43.49 17.76
N HIS A 6 70.07 -43.78 16.80
CA HIS A 6 68.76 -43.15 16.72
C HIS A 6 67.87 -43.69 17.86
N ARG A 7 67.62 -42.87 18.90
CA ARG A 7 66.71 -43.23 20.00
C ARG A 7 65.25 -43.25 19.51
N PRO A 8 64.55 -44.40 19.50
CA PRO A 8 63.19 -44.54 18.95
C PRO A 8 62.09 -43.83 19.77
N GLY A 9 62.38 -43.36 20.98
CA GLY A 9 61.41 -42.68 21.86
C GLY A 9 61.10 -41.22 21.49
N ARG A 10 61.92 -40.56 20.66
CA ARG A 10 61.75 -39.14 20.31
C ARG A 10 60.59 -38.92 19.32
N LYS A 11 60.44 -39.83 18.33
CA LYS A 11 59.37 -39.78 17.33
C LYS A 11 57.97 -39.95 17.95
N ARG A 12 57.79 -40.91 18.86
CA ARG A 12 56.51 -41.10 19.59
C ARG A 12 56.10 -39.90 20.46
N SER A 13 57.07 -39.16 21.00
CA SER A 13 56.84 -37.94 21.77
C SER A 13 56.33 -36.79 20.88
N GLU A 14 56.95 -36.64 19.70
CA GLU A 14 56.58 -35.62 18.72
C GLU A 14 55.20 -35.89 18.09
N GLU A 15 54.90 -37.15 17.76
CA GLU A 15 53.57 -37.57 17.28
C GLU A 15 52.47 -37.30 18.31
N ARG A 16 52.73 -37.58 19.60
CA ARG A 16 51.78 -37.27 20.68
C ARG A 16 51.57 -35.77 20.88
N ARG A 17 52.63 -34.96 20.70
CA ARG A 17 52.51 -33.49 20.75
C ARG A 17 51.75 -32.94 19.55
N ALA A 18 51.96 -33.49 18.35
CA ALA A 18 51.22 -33.13 17.15
C ALA A 18 49.74 -33.51 17.26
N ALA A 19 49.43 -34.71 17.75
CA ALA A 19 48.06 -35.16 17.98
C ALA A 19 47.32 -34.29 19.02
N ARG A 20 47.99 -33.89 20.11
CA ARG A 20 47.41 -32.97 21.10
C ARG A 20 47.15 -31.58 20.54
N LYS A 21 48.06 -31.05 19.70
CA LYS A 21 47.87 -29.76 19.03
C LYS A 21 46.71 -29.81 18.04
N LYS A 22 46.57 -30.91 17.30
CA LYS A 22 45.46 -31.12 16.35
C LYS A 22 44.12 -31.21 17.06
N ALA A 23 44.02 -32.01 18.13
CA ALA A 23 42.81 -32.11 18.95
C ALA A 23 42.42 -30.78 19.62
N ALA A 24 43.41 -29.99 20.07
CA ALA A 24 43.16 -28.65 20.61
C ALA A 24 42.66 -27.67 19.53
N ALA A 25 43.23 -27.72 18.32
CA ALA A 25 42.78 -26.90 17.19
C ALA A 25 41.35 -27.27 16.75
N GLU A 26 41.05 -28.57 16.67
CA GLU A 26 39.71 -29.09 16.33
C GLU A 26 38.66 -28.70 17.40
N GLY A 27 39.03 -28.74 18.68
CA GLY A 27 38.17 -28.28 19.77
C GLY A 27 37.87 -26.78 19.71
N VAL A 28 38.88 -25.96 19.36
CA VAL A 28 38.71 -24.51 19.18
C VAL A 28 37.83 -24.19 17.97
N THR A 29 37.98 -24.92 16.86
CA THR A 29 37.10 -24.76 15.69
C THR A 29 35.65 -25.13 15.98
N HIS A 30 35.41 -26.24 16.69
CA HIS A 30 34.05 -26.62 17.09
C HIS A 30 33.43 -25.64 18.08
N TYR A 31 34.22 -25.06 18.98
CA TYR A 31 33.75 -24.02 19.90
C TYR A 31 33.35 -22.74 19.15
N HIS A 32 34.16 -22.29 18.20
CA HIS A 32 33.82 -21.13 17.36
C HIS A 32 32.60 -21.38 16.47
N GLU A 33 32.45 -22.59 15.94
CA GLU A 33 31.29 -22.98 15.14
C GLU A 33 30.02 -23.00 16.00
N ARG A 34 30.08 -23.55 17.22
CA ARG A 34 28.97 -23.47 18.18
C ARG A 34 28.60 -22.05 18.54
N LEU A 35 29.59 -21.18 18.82
CA LEU A 35 29.32 -19.76 19.11
C LEU A 35 28.70 -19.02 17.91
N LYS A 36 29.08 -19.40 16.69
CA LYS A 36 28.49 -18.84 15.47
C LYS A 36 27.05 -19.30 15.30
N LEU A 37 26.76 -20.59 15.54
CA LEU A 37 25.41 -21.15 15.53
C LEU A 37 24.53 -20.55 16.64
N GLU A 38 25.08 -20.37 17.83
CA GLU A 38 24.37 -19.77 18.98
C GLU A 38 24.08 -18.29 18.76
N LYS A 39 24.98 -17.55 18.09
CA LYS A 39 24.72 -16.19 17.61
C LYS A 39 23.68 -16.12 16.49
N ILE A 40 23.61 -17.14 15.63
CA ILE A 40 22.57 -17.26 14.59
C ILE A 40 21.21 -17.62 15.22
N HIS A 41 21.18 -18.40 16.30
CA HIS A 41 19.98 -18.81 17.02
C HIS A 41 19.46 -17.79 18.06
N ARG A 42 20.24 -16.77 18.43
CA ARG A 42 19.69 -15.60 19.12
C ARG A 42 18.87 -14.79 18.14
N GLU A 43 17.63 -15.22 17.94
CA GLU A 43 16.61 -14.44 17.26
C GLU A 43 16.54 -13.07 17.94
N ALA A 44 16.77 -12.00 17.18
CA ALA A 44 16.54 -10.66 17.67
C ALA A 44 15.07 -10.58 18.14
N PRO A 45 14.78 -9.98 19.30
CA PRO A 45 13.41 -9.90 19.79
C PRO A 45 12.54 -9.22 18.74
N ASP A 46 11.52 -9.94 18.25
CA ASP A 46 10.59 -9.44 17.25
C ASP A 46 9.90 -8.18 17.76
N ASN A 47 10.05 -7.09 17.01
CA ASN A 47 9.47 -5.80 17.34
C ASN A 47 8.33 -5.38 16.39
N MET A 48 7.81 -6.32 15.58
CA MET A 48 6.83 -6.04 14.54
C MET A 48 5.38 -6.01 15.00
N HIS A 49 5.07 -6.58 16.17
CA HIS A 49 3.70 -6.66 16.69
C HIS A 49 2.97 -5.30 16.68
N LYS A 50 3.62 -4.24 17.17
CA LYS A 50 3.02 -2.89 17.19
C LYS A 50 2.74 -2.35 15.79
N VAL A 51 3.67 -2.60 14.85
CA VAL A 51 3.53 -2.14 13.46
C VAL A 51 2.37 -2.86 12.78
N HIS A 52 2.21 -4.17 13.01
CA HIS A 52 1.08 -4.94 12.48
C HIS A 52 -0.26 -4.40 12.98
N VAL A 53 -0.38 -4.11 14.28
CA VAL A 53 -1.59 -3.50 14.84
C VAL A 53 -1.87 -2.13 14.21
N THR A 54 -0.85 -1.27 14.11
CA THR A 54 -1.00 0.05 13.47
C THR A 54 -1.39 -0.07 12.00
N MET A 55 -0.78 -1.00 11.25
CA MET A 55 -1.08 -1.26 9.84
C MET A 55 -2.56 -1.60 9.64
N VAL A 56 -3.11 -2.49 10.47
CA VAL A 56 -4.52 -2.90 10.39
C VAL A 56 -5.45 -1.72 10.68
N LEU A 57 -5.15 -0.92 11.70
CA LEU A 57 -5.96 0.26 12.03
C LEU A 57 -5.94 1.30 10.89
N VAL A 58 -4.75 1.58 10.36
CA VAL A 58 -4.57 2.51 9.23
C VAL A 58 -5.29 2.00 7.98
N TYR A 59 -5.26 0.70 7.72
CA TYR A 59 -5.99 0.08 6.61
C TYR A 59 -7.48 0.37 6.67
N PHE A 60 -8.14 0.04 7.78
CA PHE A 60 -9.58 0.25 7.92
C PHE A 60 -9.96 1.73 7.87
N ALA A 61 -9.20 2.59 8.56
CA ALA A 61 -9.44 4.04 8.52
C ALA A 61 -9.30 4.59 7.08
N SER A 62 -8.26 4.17 6.36
CA SER A 62 -8.03 4.60 4.99
C SER A 62 -9.10 4.09 4.04
N CYS A 63 -9.51 2.83 4.15
CA CYS A 63 -10.58 2.26 3.33
C CYS A 63 -11.89 3.01 3.52
N ILE A 64 -12.26 3.34 4.76
CA ILE A 64 -13.48 4.12 5.03
C ILE A 64 -13.38 5.50 4.35
N LEU A 65 -12.26 6.21 4.51
CA LEU A 65 -12.08 7.53 3.89
C LEU A 65 -12.12 7.46 2.36
N VAL A 66 -11.43 6.49 1.77
CA VAL A 66 -11.38 6.29 0.31
C VAL A 66 -12.74 5.93 -0.25
N LEU A 67 -13.50 5.05 0.42
CA LEU A 67 -14.86 4.70 -0.02
C LEU A 67 -15.79 5.91 0.00
N ASN A 68 -15.77 6.70 1.08
CA ASN A 68 -16.57 7.92 1.15
C ASN A 68 -16.16 8.94 0.08
N ALA A 69 -14.84 9.13 -0.13
CA ALA A 69 -14.34 10.02 -1.17
C ALA A 69 -14.71 9.54 -2.58
N PHE A 70 -14.69 8.24 -2.84
CA PHE A 70 -15.05 7.67 -4.14
C PHE A 70 -16.53 7.85 -4.48
N LEU A 71 -17.43 7.88 -3.50
CA LEU A 71 -18.86 8.11 -3.73
C LEU A 71 -19.18 9.51 -4.25
N ILE A 72 -18.34 10.50 -3.92
CA ILE A 72 -18.53 11.90 -4.30
C ILE A 72 -17.52 12.39 -5.34
N ALA A 73 -16.49 11.59 -5.66
CA ALA A 73 -15.52 11.92 -6.68
C ALA A 73 -16.06 11.59 -8.07
N ASP A 74 -15.81 12.47 -9.03
CA ASP A 74 -16.06 12.25 -10.45
C ASP A 74 -14.98 11.33 -11.05
N LEU A 75 -14.98 10.06 -10.62
CA LEU A 75 -14.05 9.03 -11.04
C LEU A 75 -14.79 7.79 -11.51
N ASN A 76 -14.42 7.28 -12.68
CA ASN A 76 -14.88 5.98 -13.12
C ASN A 76 -14.14 4.85 -12.36
N THR A 77 -14.72 3.66 -12.33
CA THR A 77 -14.12 2.47 -11.71
C THR A 77 -12.74 2.17 -12.28
N PHE A 78 -12.55 2.37 -13.59
CA PHE A 78 -11.27 2.16 -14.25
C PHE A 78 -10.21 3.18 -13.78
N GLU A 79 -10.55 4.46 -13.70
CA GLU A 79 -9.67 5.53 -13.22
C GLU A 79 -9.30 5.30 -11.75
N PHE A 80 -10.26 4.85 -10.94
CA PHE A 80 -10.02 4.49 -9.54
C PHE A 80 -9.04 3.31 -9.40
N ILE A 81 -9.17 2.26 -10.21
CA ILE A 81 -8.21 1.14 -10.23
C ILE A 81 -6.82 1.63 -10.63
N GLN A 82 -6.72 2.50 -11.65
CA GLN A 82 -5.44 3.08 -12.05
C GLN A 82 -4.79 3.85 -10.90
N LEU A 83 -5.57 4.63 -10.15
CA LEU A 83 -5.09 5.38 -8.99
C LEU A 83 -4.61 4.45 -7.86
N ILE A 84 -5.32 3.36 -7.59
CA ILE A 84 -4.88 2.33 -6.63
C ILE A 84 -3.53 1.73 -7.08
N CYS A 85 -3.40 1.35 -8.36
CA CYS A 85 -2.16 0.80 -8.89
C CYS A 85 -1.00 1.80 -8.80
N LEU A 86 -1.26 3.09 -9.05
CA LEU A 86 -0.27 4.15 -8.91
C LEU A 86 0.19 4.31 -7.45
N MET A 87 -0.74 4.38 -6.49
CA MET A 87 -0.40 4.48 -5.07
C MET A 87 0.35 3.25 -4.57
N LEU A 88 0.00 2.08 -5.08
CA LEU A 88 0.71 0.84 -4.81
C LEU A 88 2.14 0.88 -5.36
N ALA A 89 2.33 1.36 -6.59
CA ALA A 89 3.66 1.52 -7.15
C ALA A 89 4.50 2.49 -6.30
N ILE A 90 3.91 3.63 -5.90
CA ILE A 90 4.55 4.65 -5.05
C ILE A 90 4.94 4.07 -3.68
N SER A 91 4.12 3.22 -3.06
CA SER A 91 4.47 2.63 -1.76
C SER A 91 5.77 1.82 -1.82
N PHE A 92 5.96 1.05 -2.90
CA PHE A 92 7.18 0.27 -3.13
C PHE A 92 8.43 1.10 -3.46
N PHE A 93 8.32 2.40 -3.72
CA PHE A 93 9.52 3.24 -3.89
C PHE A 93 10.34 3.35 -2.59
N ILE A 94 9.75 3.09 -1.42
CA ILE A 94 10.48 3.11 -0.15
C ILE A 94 11.26 1.80 0.01
N PRO A 95 12.60 1.80 -0.08
CA PRO A 95 13.37 0.57 -0.11
C PRO A 95 13.32 -0.17 1.24
N VAL A 96 13.25 -1.51 1.19
CA VAL A 96 13.25 -2.40 2.37
C VAL A 96 14.38 -2.10 3.36
N LYS A 97 15.53 -1.66 2.85
CA LYS A 97 16.72 -1.30 3.65
C LYS A 97 16.42 -0.22 4.70
N PHE A 98 15.51 0.72 4.41
CA PHE A 98 15.11 1.75 5.36
C PHE A 98 14.31 1.18 6.53
N TYR A 99 13.37 0.26 6.25
CA TYR A 99 12.59 -0.41 7.29
C TYR A 99 13.45 -1.33 8.16
N ARG A 100 14.32 -2.13 7.54
CA ARG A 100 15.23 -3.06 8.24
C ARG A 100 16.26 -2.38 9.15
N ARG A 101 16.46 -1.07 9.03
CA ARG A 101 17.31 -0.30 9.95
C ARG A 101 16.66 -0.16 11.34
N LYS A 102 15.33 -0.18 11.43
CA LYS A 102 14.58 0.01 12.68
C LYS A 102 13.78 -1.22 13.12
N PHE A 103 13.39 -2.08 12.17
CA PHE A 103 12.50 -3.20 12.41
C PHE A 103 13.09 -4.53 11.94
N THR A 104 12.77 -5.62 12.63
CA THR A 104 13.13 -6.99 12.25
C THR A 104 12.22 -7.53 11.14
N MET A 105 12.08 -6.76 10.05
CA MET A 105 11.08 -7.01 9.01
C MET A 105 11.56 -7.99 7.94
N SER A 106 10.79 -9.05 7.72
CA SER A 106 10.96 -9.98 6.60
C SER A 106 10.54 -9.36 5.26
N MET A 107 10.89 -9.99 4.13
CA MET A 107 10.46 -9.49 2.82
C MET A 107 8.94 -9.58 2.64
N TYR A 108 8.30 -10.63 3.18
CA TYR A 108 6.85 -10.81 3.12
C TYR A 108 6.11 -9.73 3.90
N GLU A 109 6.54 -9.42 5.12
CA GLU A 109 5.94 -8.36 5.92
C GLU A 109 6.10 -6.98 5.28
N TYR A 110 7.22 -6.73 4.60
CA TYR A 110 7.40 -5.52 3.81
C TYR A 110 6.36 -5.41 2.67
N ILE A 111 6.15 -6.49 1.91
CA ILE A 111 5.15 -6.50 0.83
C ILE A 111 3.75 -6.25 1.40
N ILE A 112 3.39 -6.95 2.49
CA ILE A 112 2.10 -6.79 3.16
C ILE A 112 1.92 -5.37 3.68
N LEU A 113 2.94 -4.79 4.30
CA LEU A 113 2.92 -3.41 4.79
C LEU A 113 2.64 -2.40 3.66
N ASN A 114 3.22 -2.61 2.48
CA ASN A 114 3.01 -1.72 1.34
C ASN A 114 1.61 -1.87 0.74
N ILE A 115 1.11 -3.10 0.61
CA ILE A 115 -0.21 -3.37 0.03
C ILE A 115 -1.34 -2.91 0.96
N ILE A 116 -1.25 -3.24 2.25
CA ILE A 116 -2.36 -3.07 3.21
C ILE A 116 -2.19 -1.80 4.05
N GLY A 117 -0.96 -1.39 4.36
CA GLY A 117 -0.71 -0.21 5.16
C GLY A 117 -0.50 1.05 4.32
N ILE A 118 0.61 1.10 3.60
CA ILE A 118 1.13 2.34 3.01
C ILE A 118 0.32 2.77 1.79
N SER A 119 -0.02 1.84 0.88
CA SER A 119 -0.78 2.18 -0.33
C SER A 119 -2.18 2.75 -0.01
N PRO A 120 -3.01 2.11 0.83
CA PRO A 120 -4.30 2.67 1.22
C PRO A 120 -4.15 4.02 1.94
N PHE A 121 -3.13 4.16 2.80
CA PHE A 121 -2.84 5.42 3.47
C PHE A 121 -2.48 6.54 2.47
N PHE A 122 -1.64 6.26 1.47
CA PHE A 122 -1.31 7.23 0.43
C PHE A 122 -2.52 7.61 -0.42
N LEU A 123 -3.37 6.64 -0.76
CA LEU A 123 -4.61 6.90 -1.46
C LEU A 123 -5.56 7.78 -0.62
N ALA A 124 -5.70 7.51 0.68
CA ALA A 124 -6.50 8.33 1.57
C ALA A 124 -5.93 9.75 1.72
N MET A 125 -4.61 9.91 1.81
CA MET A 125 -3.97 11.23 1.81
C MET A 125 -4.16 11.96 0.48
N PHE A 126 -4.10 11.25 -0.65
CA PHE A 126 -4.37 11.83 -1.96
C PHE A 126 -5.79 12.40 -2.03
N PHE A 127 -6.81 11.61 -1.69
CA PHE A 127 -8.19 12.11 -1.66
C PHE A 127 -8.41 13.19 -0.61
N GLY A 128 -7.85 13.03 0.60
CA GLY A 128 -7.99 13.99 1.69
C GLY A 128 -7.37 15.35 1.35
N SER A 129 -6.19 15.36 0.72
CA SER A 129 -5.58 16.59 0.23
C SER A 129 -6.33 17.16 -0.96
N ASN A 130 -6.82 16.32 -1.88
CA ASN A 130 -7.62 16.79 -3.01
C ASN A 130 -8.91 17.48 -2.53
N TRP A 131 -9.55 16.94 -1.49
CA TRP A 131 -10.75 17.52 -0.87
C TRP A 131 -10.46 18.78 -0.07
N MET A 132 -9.41 18.77 0.77
CA MET A 132 -9.06 19.89 1.64
C MET A 132 -8.73 21.17 0.85
N PHE A 133 -8.16 21.01 -0.35
CA PHE A 133 -7.77 22.11 -1.22
C PHE A 133 -8.67 22.23 -2.45
N LYS A 134 -9.92 21.75 -2.38
CA LYS A 134 -10.89 21.92 -3.46
C LYS A 134 -11.18 23.41 -3.71
N GLY A 135 -11.34 23.76 -4.98
CA GLY A 135 -11.65 25.11 -5.42
C GLY A 135 -13.10 25.52 -5.13
N GLU A 136 -13.48 26.67 -5.70
CA GLU A 136 -14.86 27.15 -5.66
C GLU A 136 -15.77 26.23 -6.49
N THR A 137 -17.00 26.07 -6.02
CA THR A 137 -18.02 25.28 -6.73
C THR A 137 -18.47 26.02 -7.98
N TYR A 138 -18.53 25.30 -9.10
CA TYR A 138 -19.07 25.78 -10.37
C TYR A 138 -20.18 24.87 -10.87
N GLU A 139 -21.01 25.41 -11.75
CA GLU A 139 -22.17 24.74 -12.31
C GLU A 139 -21.93 24.41 -13.79
N GLU A 140 -22.23 23.17 -14.16
CA GLU A 140 -22.34 22.75 -15.55
C GLU A 140 -23.80 22.36 -15.83
N SER A 141 -24.47 23.11 -16.72
CA SER A 141 -25.87 22.92 -17.09
C SER A 141 -26.00 22.39 -18.51
N TYR A 142 -26.89 21.41 -18.70
CA TYR A 142 -27.13 20.75 -19.98
C TYR A 142 -28.62 20.56 -20.24
N SER A 143 -29.06 20.73 -21.48
CA SER A 143 -30.43 20.39 -21.87
C SER A 143 -30.66 18.87 -21.90
N ILE A 144 -31.86 18.46 -21.48
CA ILE A 144 -32.27 17.05 -21.42
C ILE A 144 -32.97 16.68 -22.73
N GLU A 145 -32.39 15.75 -23.49
CA GLU A 145 -32.97 15.25 -24.74
C GLU A 145 -33.97 14.11 -24.48
N GLU A 146 -33.63 13.21 -23.56
CA GLU A 146 -34.46 12.04 -23.23
C GLU A 146 -34.29 11.63 -21.76
N MET A 147 -35.36 11.10 -21.16
CA MET A 147 -35.35 10.51 -19.83
C MET A 147 -35.70 9.03 -19.89
N VAL A 148 -34.74 8.16 -19.60
CA VAL A 148 -34.94 6.70 -19.55
C VAL A 148 -35.23 6.30 -18.11
N ARG A 149 -36.44 5.82 -17.84
CA ARG A 149 -36.84 5.35 -16.50
C ARG A 149 -36.48 3.88 -16.31
N GLU A 150 -35.70 3.60 -15.28
CA GLU A 150 -35.45 2.26 -14.75
C GLU A 150 -36.20 2.06 -13.41
N GLU A 151 -36.24 0.83 -12.91
CA GLU A 151 -37.01 0.47 -11.70
C GLU A 151 -36.66 1.30 -10.45
N LYS A 152 -35.43 1.83 -10.36
CA LYS A 152 -34.92 2.54 -9.16
C LYS A 152 -34.22 3.86 -9.46
N SER A 153 -34.18 4.26 -10.73
CA SER A 153 -33.37 5.38 -11.20
C SER A 153 -33.93 5.97 -12.48
N VAL A 154 -33.66 7.25 -12.70
CA VAL A 154 -33.90 7.90 -14.00
C VAL A 154 -32.54 8.23 -14.58
N ILE A 155 -32.29 7.75 -15.80
CA ILE A 155 -31.08 8.06 -16.56
C ILE A 155 -31.43 9.17 -17.54
N LEU A 156 -30.66 10.25 -17.49
CA LEU A 156 -30.81 11.39 -18.39
C LEU A 156 -29.90 11.23 -19.61
N ILE A 157 -30.45 11.45 -20.79
CA ILE A 157 -29.69 11.65 -22.02
C ILE A 157 -29.61 13.16 -22.22
N LEU A 158 -28.38 13.67 -22.16
CA LEU A 158 -28.07 15.10 -22.24
C LEU A 158 -27.66 15.45 -23.66
N GLU A 159 -27.76 16.74 -23.99
CA GLU A 159 -27.31 17.28 -25.28
C GLU A 159 -25.90 16.82 -25.67
N ASP A 160 -25.71 16.59 -26.97
CA ASP A 160 -24.45 16.14 -27.57
C ASP A 160 -23.88 14.83 -26.97
N ASN A 161 -24.72 14.01 -26.31
CA ASN A 161 -24.31 12.83 -25.56
C ASN A 161 -23.29 13.15 -24.46
N THR A 162 -23.39 14.33 -23.85
CA THR A 162 -22.50 14.73 -22.77
C THR A 162 -22.56 13.69 -21.65
N TYR A 163 -21.39 13.30 -21.10
CA TYR A 163 -21.25 12.29 -20.06
C TYR A 163 -21.73 10.87 -20.44
N GLN A 164 -21.75 10.51 -21.72
CA GLN A 164 -22.11 9.16 -22.16
C GLN A 164 -21.33 8.06 -21.42
N ASP A 165 -20.01 8.22 -21.32
CA ASP A 165 -19.10 7.29 -20.62
C ASP A 165 -19.15 7.37 -19.09
N ARG A 166 -19.90 8.33 -18.54
CA ARG A 166 -20.04 8.60 -17.09
C ARG A 166 -21.51 8.53 -16.67
N GLN A 167 -22.11 7.35 -16.82
CA GLN A 167 -23.53 7.14 -16.52
C GLN A 167 -23.94 7.60 -15.11
N PHE A 168 -23.09 7.42 -14.09
CA PHE A 168 -23.39 7.81 -12.71
C PHE A 168 -23.66 9.32 -12.52
N LEU A 169 -23.07 10.18 -13.37
CA LEU A 169 -23.36 11.62 -13.37
C LEU A 169 -24.75 11.95 -13.91
N ARG A 170 -25.26 11.10 -14.81
CA ARG A 170 -26.55 11.25 -15.50
C ARG A 170 -27.68 10.48 -14.84
N THR A 171 -27.36 9.68 -13.82
CA THR A 171 -28.35 8.90 -13.08
C THR A 171 -28.84 9.71 -11.88
N LEU A 172 -30.15 9.87 -11.80
CA LEU A 172 -30.87 10.35 -10.63
C LEU A 172 -31.43 9.14 -9.88
N TYR A 173 -30.91 8.89 -8.68
CA TYR A 173 -31.45 7.83 -7.82
C TYR A 173 -32.62 8.36 -6.98
N HIS A 174 -33.61 7.51 -6.74
CA HIS A 174 -34.81 7.88 -5.97
C HIS A 174 -34.52 8.32 -4.52
N ASN A 175 -33.35 7.95 -4.00
CA ASN A 175 -32.88 8.22 -2.65
C ASN A 175 -31.80 9.33 -2.60
N GLU A 176 -31.50 9.97 -3.72
CA GLU A 176 -30.58 11.10 -3.80
C GLU A 176 -31.38 12.41 -3.65
N GLU A 177 -30.91 13.33 -2.82
CA GLU A 177 -31.51 14.66 -2.72
C GLU A 177 -31.06 15.48 -3.94
N PHE A 178 -32.00 15.88 -4.79
CA PHE A 178 -31.77 16.81 -5.88
C PHE A 178 -32.84 17.89 -5.87
N GLU A 179 -32.45 19.11 -6.23
CA GLU A 179 -33.41 20.21 -6.41
C GLU A 179 -34.20 19.99 -7.70
N ASN A 180 -35.52 20.19 -7.65
CA ASN A 180 -36.40 20.04 -8.82
C ASN A 180 -37.24 21.31 -8.99
N GLU A 181 -36.83 22.15 -9.93
CA GLU A 181 -37.49 23.39 -10.33
C GLU A 181 -38.08 23.31 -11.75
N GLY A 182 -37.86 22.19 -12.46
CA GLY A 182 -38.34 21.93 -13.82
C GLY A 182 -37.79 20.63 -14.42
N THR A 183 -37.94 20.44 -15.73
CA THR A 183 -37.61 19.17 -16.42
C THR A 183 -36.85 19.32 -17.73
N ASP A 184 -36.43 20.53 -18.07
CA ASP A 184 -35.88 20.85 -19.39
C ASP A 184 -34.35 20.81 -19.37
N ASN A 185 -33.74 21.11 -18.22
CA ASN A 185 -32.30 21.18 -18.06
C ASN A 185 -31.83 20.49 -16.77
N TYR A 186 -30.59 20.02 -16.81
CA TYR A 186 -29.92 19.33 -15.73
C TYR A 186 -28.58 19.99 -15.41
N SER A 187 -28.42 20.44 -14.18
CA SER A 187 -27.21 21.05 -13.65
C SER A 187 -26.50 20.09 -12.70
N ILE A 188 -25.17 20.00 -12.86
CA ILE A 188 -24.29 19.32 -11.92
C ILE A 188 -23.34 20.36 -11.32
N TYR A 189 -23.23 20.37 -10.00
CA TYR A 189 -22.30 21.23 -9.28
C TYR A 189 -21.01 20.48 -8.99
N PHE A 190 -19.89 21.03 -9.45
CA PHE A 190 -18.57 20.45 -9.27
C PHE A 190 -17.65 21.36 -8.45
N ALA A 191 -16.68 20.75 -7.76
CA ALA A 191 -15.54 21.44 -7.19
C ALA A 191 -14.24 20.73 -7.61
N ASP A 192 -13.31 21.49 -8.19
CA ASP A 192 -12.05 20.92 -8.68
C ASP A 192 -11.02 20.78 -7.56
N GLY A 193 -10.41 19.61 -7.45
CA GLY A 193 -9.26 19.41 -6.59
C GLY A 193 -7.92 19.65 -7.32
N PRO A 194 -6.84 19.93 -6.58
CA PRO A 194 -5.52 20.26 -7.14
C PRO A 194 -4.88 19.15 -7.97
N PHE A 195 -5.35 17.90 -7.83
CA PHE A 195 -4.81 16.75 -8.56
C PHE A 195 -5.67 16.33 -9.75
N GLY A 196 -6.59 17.20 -10.20
CA GLY A 196 -7.44 16.95 -11.37
C GLY A 196 -8.60 15.99 -11.11
N VAL A 197 -8.84 15.64 -9.85
CA VAL A 197 -10.05 14.91 -9.45
C VAL A 197 -11.09 15.92 -9.02
N ARG A 198 -12.27 15.87 -9.65
CA ARG A 198 -13.41 16.73 -9.35
C ARG A 198 -14.32 16.05 -8.33
N PHE A 199 -15.02 16.83 -7.53
CA PHE A 199 -16.03 16.34 -6.60
C PHE A 199 -17.40 16.85 -7.00
N ILE A 200 -18.41 15.98 -6.88
CA ILE A 200 -19.81 16.30 -7.13
C ILE A 200 -20.39 16.86 -5.82
N GLU A 201 -20.78 18.13 -5.83
CA GLU A 201 -21.37 18.80 -4.67
C GLU A 201 -22.90 18.69 -4.68
N GLY A 202 -23.51 18.53 -5.85
CA GLY A 202 -24.97 18.40 -5.97
C GLY A 202 -25.45 18.30 -7.40
N LYS A 203 -26.75 18.02 -7.55
CA LYS A 203 -27.46 17.89 -8.82
C LYS A 203 -28.78 18.66 -8.74
N LYS A 204 -29.17 19.31 -9.84
CA LYS A 204 -30.40 20.11 -9.93
C LYS A 204 -31.09 19.94 -11.27
N LEU A 205 -32.39 19.69 -11.24
CA LEU A 205 -33.29 19.73 -12.40
C LEU A 205 -34.03 21.07 -12.43
N HIS A 206 -34.08 21.70 -13.60
CA HIS A 206 -34.72 22.99 -13.81
C HIS A 206 -35.44 23.07 -15.16
#